data_AF-A0A8T0FMZ7-F1
#
_entry.id   AF-A0A8T0FMZ7-F1
#
_cell.length_a   1.000
_cell.length_b   1.000
_cell.length_c   1.000
_cell.angle_alpha   90.00
_cell.angle_beta   90.00
_cell.angle_gamma   90.00
#
_symmetry.space_group_name_H-M   'P 1'
#
loop_
_entity.id
_entity.type
_entity.pdbx_description
1 polymer ?
#
loop_
_entity_poly.entity_id
_entity_poly.type
_entity_poly.pdbx_seq_one_letter_code
_entity_poly.pdbx_strand_id
1 'polypeptide(L)'
;MYSVGNDVQAQDPLKFFLTDLAITSSKYLKQRSRRLIYGINIAVCALFVFPPLLNVMKFSQLGEIRVDEIFRNLQEIIFPCLVAITYSSTCYLLLQILRSCKSMFHKELDLSYSLNVEKLKNNYLELTRCVDTFEDIFSNLILIIVFNDFCFVSLITMDIMYEPKWTSEFLLESPAYLLFILGILGFLSICAADIPLEMMNIKSILLEKMLTHPHQDAFPYNEKQIALLLKKDPCVLTAGKALLFDRGFLLHAVTAVIAQAVVIYQLGSSEAI
;
A
#
# COMPACT_ATOMS: atom_id res chain seq x y z
N MET A 1 45.28 -6.23 -24.62
CA MET A 1 43.96 -5.60 -24.41
C MET A 1 43.03 -6.65 -23.85
N TYR A 2 42.96 -6.76 -22.53
CA TYR A 2 41.94 -7.56 -21.85
C TYR A 2 40.99 -6.59 -21.16
N SER A 3 39.77 -6.55 -21.65
CA SER A 3 38.63 -5.89 -21.00
C SER A 3 38.25 -6.74 -19.79
N VAL A 4 38.61 -6.26 -18.60
CA VAL A 4 38.06 -6.79 -17.35
C VAL A 4 36.67 -6.19 -17.22
N GLY A 5 35.66 -6.95 -17.65
CA GLY A 5 34.27 -6.70 -17.31
C GLY A 5 34.12 -6.90 -15.80
N ASN A 6 33.98 -5.80 -15.07
CA ASN A 6 33.41 -5.83 -13.73
C ASN A 6 31.92 -6.09 -13.89
N ASP A 7 31.54 -7.37 -13.94
CA ASP A 7 30.20 -7.81 -13.58
C ASP A 7 29.99 -7.50 -12.09
N VAL A 8 29.57 -6.27 -11.83
CA VAL A 8 28.85 -5.94 -10.59
C VAL A 8 27.59 -6.78 -10.65
N GLN A 9 27.61 -7.94 -9.99
CA GLN A 9 26.42 -8.76 -9.77
C GLN A 9 25.33 -7.83 -9.22
N ALA A 10 24.33 -7.55 -10.06
CA ALA A 10 23.12 -6.87 -9.67
C ALA A 10 22.45 -7.74 -8.60
N GLN A 11 22.70 -7.43 -7.33
CA GLN A 11 22.04 -8.08 -6.21
C GLN A 11 20.55 -7.77 -6.32
N ASP A 12 19.74 -8.83 -6.24
CA ASP A 12 18.28 -8.74 -6.36
C ASP A 12 17.71 -7.83 -5.24
N PRO A 13 17.17 -6.64 -5.59
CA PRO A 13 16.70 -5.65 -4.61
C PRO A 13 15.58 -6.20 -3.73
N LEU A 14 14.77 -7.14 -4.25
CA LEU A 14 13.71 -7.80 -3.49
C LEU A 14 14.30 -8.68 -2.38
N LYS A 15 15.36 -9.44 -2.70
CA LYS A 15 16.02 -10.32 -1.72
C LYS A 15 16.64 -9.52 -0.58
N PHE A 16 17.26 -8.38 -0.89
CA PHE A 16 17.82 -7.48 0.12
C PHE A 16 16.71 -6.89 1.00
N PHE A 17 15.65 -6.38 0.39
CA PHE A 17 14.48 -5.86 1.10
C PHE A 17 13.87 -6.89 2.05
N LEU A 18 13.64 -8.12 1.59
CA LEU A 18 13.08 -9.19 2.42
C LEU A 18 14.00 -9.56 3.60
N THR A 19 15.31 -9.52 3.38
CA THR A 19 16.31 -9.78 4.42
C THR A 19 16.29 -8.66 5.47
N ASP A 20 16.31 -7.41 5.04
CA ASP A 20 16.21 -6.23 5.92
C ASP A 20 14.89 -6.23 6.70
N LEU A 21 13.77 -6.55 6.03
CA LEU A 21 12.46 -6.65 6.66
C LEU A 21 12.43 -7.78 7.71
N ALA A 22 13.04 -8.93 7.43
CA ALA A 22 13.14 -10.05 8.36
C ALA A 22 13.99 -9.69 9.59
N ILE A 23 15.16 -9.06 9.40
CA ILE A 23 16.03 -8.61 10.48
C ILE A 23 15.30 -7.56 11.34
N THR A 24 14.71 -6.56 10.70
CA THR A 24 13.99 -5.46 11.36
C THR A 24 12.78 -5.98 12.13
N SER A 25 11.96 -6.84 11.52
CA SER A 25 10.80 -7.44 12.20
C SER A 25 11.21 -8.28 13.41
N SER A 26 12.26 -9.09 13.31
CA SER A 26 12.78 -9.89 14.43
C SER A 26 13.22 -9.03 15.63
N LYS A 27 13.71 -7.82 15.35
CA LYS A 27 14.21 -6.87 16.35
C LYS A 27 13.08 -6.15 17.11
N TYR A 28 11.92 -5.94 16.48
CA TYR A 28 10.86 -5.05 17.01
C TYR A 28 9.50 -5.71 17.30
N LEU A 29 9.24 -6.93 16.83
CA LEU A 29 7.98 -7.62 17.15
C LEU A 29 7.99 -8.20 18.57
N LYS A 30 7.63 -7.35 19.55
CA LYS A 30 7.12 -7.79 20.86
C LYS A 30 5.68 -7.34 21.12
N GLN A 31 5.11 -6.47 20.29
CA GLN A 31 3.82 -5.84 20.53
C GLN A 31 2.77 -6.33 19.52
N ARG A 32 1.72 -7.01 20.01
CA ARG A 32 0.69 -7.68 19.20
C ARG A 32 -0.59 -6.84 19.20
N SER A 33 -0.85 -6.08 18.12
CA SER A 33 -2.13 -5.37 17.96
C SER A 33 -3.20 -6.32 17.39
N ARG A 34 -4.21 -6.69 18.20
CA ARG A 34 -5.27 -7.65 17.82
C ARG A 34 -6.22 -7.13 16.72
N ARG A 35 -6.50 -5.81 16.67
CA ARG A 35 -7.51 -5.25 15.76
C ARG A 35 -7.06 -5.23 14.29
N LEU A 36 -5.77 -4.96 14.06
CA LEU A 36 -5.24 -4.87 12.69
C LEU A 36 -4.98 -6.27 12.09
N ILE A 37 -4.60 -7.25 12.92
CA ILE A 37 -4.53 -8.67 12.53
C ILE A 37 -5.91 -9.17 12.06
N TYR A 38 -6.97 -8.77 12.77
CA TYR A 38 -8.33 -9.15 12.38
C TYR A 38 -8.73 -8.53 11.03
N GLY A 39 -8.41 -7.25 10.80
CA GLY A 39 -8.63 -6.58 9.52
C GLY A 39 -7.87 -7.22 8.35
N ILE A 40 -6.60 -7.57 8.56
CA ILE A 40 -5.78 -8.27 7.55
C ILE A 40 -6.32 -9.67 7.30
N ASN A 41 -6.70 -10.43 8.33
CA ASN A 41 -7.27 -11.76 8.15
C ASN A 41 -8.60 -11.70 7.39
N ILE A 42 -9.45 -10.71 7.67
CA ILE A 42 -10.69 -10.50 6.90
C ILE A 42 -10.36 -10.10 5.45
N ALA A 43 -9.41 -9.20 5.23
CA ALA A 43 -9.01 -8.77 3.90
C ALA A 43 -8.38 -9.91 3.09
N VAL A 44 -7.52 -10.73 3.71
CA VAL A 44 -6.93 -11.94 3.11
C VAL A 44 -8.01 -12.98 2.81
N CYS A 45 -8.95 -13.22 3.74
CA CYS A 45 -10.09 -14.10 3.50
C CYS A 45 -10.96 -13.59 2.34
N ALA A 46 -11.25 -12.28 2.29
CA ALA A 46 -11.99 -11.69 1.17
C ALA A 46 -11.20 -11.86 -0.14
N LEU A 47 -9.91 -11.55 -0.16
CA LEU A 47 -9.04 -11.68 -1.34
C LEU A 47 -8.90 -13.14 -1.84
N PHE A 48 -9.02 -14.14 -0.96
CA PHE A 48 -8.96 -15.55 -1.36
C PHE A 48 -10.32 -16.17 -1.69
N VAL A 49 -11.39 -15.76 -1.02
CA VAL A 49 -12.72 -16.36 -1.16
C VAL A 49 -13.53 -15.70 -2.26
N PHE A 50 -13.36 -14.39 -2.47
CA PHE A 50 -14.17 -13.63 -3.42
C PHE A 50 -13.83 -13.95 -4.89
N PRO A 51 -12.57 -14.14 -5.31
CA PRO A 51 -12.26 -14.51 -6.70
C PRO A 51 -12.84 -15.85 -7.17
N PRO A 52 -12.79 -16.94 -6.38
CA PRO A 52 -13.53 -18.17 -6.70
C PRO A 52 -15.04 -17.94 -6.77
N LEU A 53 -15.59 -17.12 -5.88
CA LEU A 53 -17.04 -16.83 -5.83
C LEU A 53 -17.51 -16.08 -7.07
N LEU A 54 -16.77 -15.05 -7.51
CA LEU A 54 -17.05 -14.29 -8.73
C LEU A 54 -17.00 -15.19 -9.96
N ASN A 55 -16.01 -16.09 -10.05
CA ASN A 55 -15.95 -17.07 -11.13
C ASN A 55 -17.16 -18.02 -11.12
N VAL A 56 -17.58 -18.52 -9.96
CA VAL A 56 -18.78 -19.37 -9.83
C VAL A 56 -20.07 -18.64 -10.26
N MET A 57 -20.20 -17.36 -9.93
CA MET A 57 -21.33 -16.53 -10.38
C MET A 57 -21.34 -16.39 -11.90
N LYS A 58 -20.19 -16.08 -12.50
CA LYS A 58 -20.02 -15.99 -13.96
C LYS A 58 -20.35 -17.31 -14.69
N PHE A 59 -19.95 -18.46 -14.13
CA PHE A 59 -20.32 -19.77 -14.68
C PHE A 59 -21.81 -20.07 -14.61
N SER A 60 -22.45 -19.63 -13.52
CA SER A 60 -23.89 -19.83 -13.32
C SER A 60 -24.73 -19.03 -14.32
N GLN A 61 -24.17 -17.99 -14.93
CA GLN A 61 -24.86 -17.12 -15.89
C GLN A 61 -24.63 -17.52 -17.36
N LEU A 62 -23.42 -17.95 -17.74
CA LEU A 62 -23.08 -18.21 -19.16
C LEU A 62 -23.40 -19.63 -19.66
N GLY A 63 -23.60 -20.61 -18.77
CA GLY A 63 -24.05 -21.96 -19.15
C GLY A 63 -23.05 -22.83 -19.94
N GLU A 64 -21.92 -22.28 -20.39
CA GLU A 64 -20.80 -23.00 -21.03
C GLU A 64 -19.53 -22.91 -20.18
N ILE A 65 -18.86 -24.05 -20.00
CA ILE A 65 -17.60 -24.17 -19.23
C ILE A 65 -16.45 -24.35 -20.21
N ARG A 66 -15.68 -23.28 -20.46
CA ARG A 66 -14.41 -23.33 -21.20
C ARG A 66 -13.23 -23.29 -20.24
N VAL A 67 -12.63 -24.46 -19.98
CA VAL A 67 -11.61 -24.65 -18.93
C VAL A 67 -10.41 -23.70 -19.07
N ASP A 68 -9.98 -23.42 -20.30
CA ASP A 68 -8.93 -22.45 -20.62
C ASP A 68 -9.27 -21.02 -20.18
N GLU A 69 -10.53 -20.61 -20.37
CA GLU A 69 -11.04 -19.30 -19.95
C GLU A 69 -11.17 -19.21 -18.42
N ILE A 70 -11.46 -20.33 -17.74
CA ILE A 70 -11.45 -20.43 -16.27
C ILE A 70 -10.05 -20.19 -15.72
N PHE A 71 -9.04 -20.87 -16.26
CA PHE A 71 -7.66 -20.73 -15.80
C PHE A 71 -7.14 -19.32 -16.05
N ARG A 72 -7.48 -18.73 -17.19
CA ARG A 72 -7.10 -17.34 -17.51
C ARG A 72 -7.76 -16.33 -16.57
N ASN A 73 -9.07 -16.44 -16.33
CA ASN A 73 -9.78 -15.57 -15.38
C ASN A 73 -9.27 -15.75 -13.94
N LEU A 74 -8.97 -16.99 -13.53
CA LEU A 74 -8.32 -17.25 -12.25
C LEU A 74 -6.95 -16.60 -12.16
N GLN A 75 -6.13 -16.70 -13.20
CA GLN A 75 -4.80 -16.08 -13.21
C GLN A 75 -4.88 -14.54 -13.17
N GLU A 76 -5.79 -13.96 -13.96
CA GLU A 76 -6.02 -12.52 -14.03
C GLU A 76 -6.55 -11.95 -12.72
N ILE A 77 -7.27 -12.73 -11.90
CA ILE A 77 -7.72 -12.28 -10.57
C ILE A 77 -6.74 -12.67 -9.44
N ILE A 78 -6.15 -13.87 -9.47
CA ILE A 78 -5.22 -14.35 -8.44
C ILE A 78 -3.99 -13.45 -8.39
N PHE A 79 -3.42 -13.06 -9.52
CA PHE A 79 -2.17 -12.30 -9.53
C PHE A 79 -2.31 -10.92 -8.84
N PRO A 80 -3.28 -10.06 -9.20
CA PRO A 80 -3.55 -8.83 -8.45
C PRO A 80 -3.83 -9.08 -6.97
N CYS A 81 -4.57 -10.13 -6.63
CA CYS A 81 -4.84 -10.48 -5.23
C CYS A 81 -3.56 -10.84 -4.46
N LEU A 82 -2.67 -11.64 -5.04
CA LEU A 82 -1.40 -12.01 -4.41
C LEU A 82 -0.50 -10.79 -4.20
N VAL A 83 -0.43 -9.90 -5.18
CA VAL A 83 0.33 -8.64 -5.05
C VAL A 83 -0.31 -7.75 -3.98
N ALA A 84 -1.63 -7.60 -3.96
CA ALA A 84 -2.34 -6.82 -2.94
C ALA A 84 -2.15 -7.39 -1.53
N ILE A 85 -2.19 -8.72 -1.36
CA ILE A 85 -1.90 -9.40 -0.08
C ILE A 85 -0.46 -9.15 0.34
N THR A 86 0.49 -9.31 -0.59
CA THR A 86 1.92 -9.11 -0.30
C THR A 86 2.18 -7.67 0.09
N TYR A 87 1.65 -6.70 -0.67
CA TYR A 87 1.78 -5.28 -0.39
C TYR A 87 1.20 -4.91 0.96
N SER A 88 -0.06 -5.29 1.23
CA SER A 88 -0.73 -4.96 2.49
C SER A 88 -0.08 -5.65 3.70
N SER A 89 0.38 -6.89 3.56
CA SER A 89 1.10 -7.62 4.61
C SER A 89 2.45 -6.96 4.93
N THR A 90 3.17 -6.50 3.90
CA THR A 90 4.42 -5.77 4.09
C THR A 90 4.16 -4.39 4.72
N CYS A 91 3.14 -3.65 4.26
CA CYS A 91 2.73 -2.39 4.88
C CYS A 91 2.40 -2.58 6.37
N TYR A 92 1.71 -3.67 6.70
CA TYR A 92 1.42 -4.02 8.08
C TYR A 92 2.68 -4.24 8.92
N LEU A 93 3.62 -5.03 8.41
CA LEU A 93 4.88 -5.30 9.12
C LEU A 93 5.65 -4.00 9.36
N LEU A 94 5.78 -3.16 8.34
CA LEU A 94 6.41 -1.84 8.44
C LEU A 94 5.72 -0.94 9.46
N LEU A 95 4.38 -0.91 9.47
CA LEU A 95 3.60 -0.14 10.44
C LEU A 95 3.80 -0.65 11.88
N GLN A 96 3.85 -1.97 12.10
CA GLN A 96 4.15 -2.51 13.43
C GLN A 96 5.56 -2.15 13.89
N ILE A 97 6.54 -2.23 13.00
CA ILE A 97 7.91 -1.84 13.28
C ILE A 97 7.98 -0.34 13.63
N LEU A 98 7.29 0.53 12.88
CA LEU A 98 7.18 1.96 13.17
C LEU A 98 6.57 2.22 14.54
N ARG A 99 5.48 1.52 14.90
CA ARG A 99 4.84 1.66 16.22
C ARG A 99 5.75 1.19 17.36
N SER A 100 6.47 0.10 17.17
CA SER A 100 7.49 -0.33 18.13
C SER A 100 8.61 0.70 18.27
N CYS A 101 9.07 1.26 17.14
CA CYS A 101 10.06 2.34 17.11
C CYS A 101 9.57 3.56 17.91
N LYS A 102 8.36 4.03 17.64
CA LYS A 102 7.67 5.11 18.38
C LYS A 102 7.63 4.85 19.89
N SER A 103 7.26 3.63 20.30
CA SER A 103 7.21 3.22 21.71
C SER A 103 8.58 3.31 22.39
N MET A 104 9.67 2.96 21.68
CA MET A 104 11.03 3.14 22.20
C MET A 104 11.39 4.63 22.29
N PHE A 105 11.08 5.45 21.27
CA PHE A 105 11.26 6.92 21.35
C PHE A 105 10.52 7.53 22.54
N HIS A 106 9.33 7.03 22.86
CA HIS A 106 8.58 7.56 23.99
C HIS A 106 9.16 7.17 25.37
N LYS A 107 9.83 6.01 25.47
CA LYS A 107 10.32 5.45 26.74
C LYS A 107 11.79 5.71 27.01
N GLU A 108 12.63 5.65 25.98
CA GLU A 108 14.09 5.64 26.10
C GLU A 108 14.70 7.03 25.91
N LEU A 109 13.98 7.98 25.30
CA LEU A 109 14.51 9.34 25.10
C LEU A 109 14.53 10.17 26.39
N ASP A 110 13.74 9.79 27.40
CA ASP A 110 13.76 10.41 28.74
C ASP A 110 14.93 9.92 29.60
N LEU A 111 15.63 8.86 29.17
CA LEU A 111 16.82 8.32 29.82
C LEU A 111 18.05 8.88 29.10
N SER A 112 18.70 9.88 29.70
CA SER A 112 19.80 10.72 29.17
C SER A 112 21.11 10.01 28.76
N TYR A 113 21.07 8.76 28.30
CA TYR A 113 22.23 7.99 27.84
C TYR A 113 22.43 8.14 26.33
N SER A 114 23.53 8.80 25.94
CA SER A 114 23.89 9.11 24.54
C SER A 114 23.90 7.89 23.60
N LEU A 115 24.35 6.73 24.09
CA LEU A 115 24.39 5.46 23.35
C LEU A 115 23.00 4.95 22.95
N ASN A 116 21.98 5.17 23.79
CA ASN A 116 20.61 4.74 23.48
C ASN A 116 20.02 5.62 22.38
N VAL A 117 20.25 6.93 22.44
CA VAL A 117 19.80 7.89 21.42
C VAL A 117 20.41 7.59 20.05
N GLU A 118 21.71 7.28 20.00
CA GLU A 118 22.38 6.94 18.73
C GLU A 118 21.87 5.62 18.13
N LYS A 119 21.64 4.60 18.97
CA LYS A 119 21.02 3.34 18.54
C LYS A 119 19.61 3.56 18.00
N LEU A 120 18.80 4.35 18.68
CA LEU A 120 17.43 4.67 18.30
C LEU A 120 17.36 5.45 16.98
N LYS A 121 18.31 6.37 16.76
CA LYS A 121 18.51 7.10 15.51
C LYS A 121 18.82 6.16 14.34
N ASN A 122 19.83 5.29 14.50
CA ASN A 122 20.23 4.36 13.46
C ASN A 122 19.08 3.41 13.10
N ASN A 123 18.34 2.95 14.11
CA ASN A 123 17.15 2.13 13.95
C ASN A 123 16.06 2.83 13.11
N TYR A 124 15.81 4.12 13.35
CA TYR A 124 14.82 4.88 12.59
C TYR A 124 15.29 5.15 11.15
N LEU A 125 16.58 5.46 10.95
CA LEU A 125 17.15 5.64 9.61
C LEU A 125 17.05 4.36 8.76
N GLU A 126 17.43 3.22 9.33
CA GLU A 126 17.30 1.90 8.72
C GLU A 126 15.85 1.61 8.33
N LEU A 127 14.90 1.92 9.22
CA LEU A 127 13.48 1.79 8.94
C LEU A 127 13.00 2.70 7.82
N THR A 128 13.41 3.97 7.80
CA THR A 128 13.04 4.88 6.71
C THR A 128 13.57 4.39 5.37
N ARG A 129 14.80 3.87 5.33
CA ARG A 129 15.39 3.29 4.12
C ARG A 129 14.64 2.04 3.66
N CYS A 130 14.17 1.22 4.60
CA CYS A 130 13.33 0.06 4.31
C CYS A 130 11.99 0.49 3.66
N VAL A 131 11.35 1.55 4.17
CA VAL A 131 10.13 2.12 3.56
C VAL A 131 10.41 2.71 2.17
N ASP A 132 11.51 3.46 2.00
CA ASP A 132 11.92 4.02 0.70
C ASP A 132 12.12 2.89 -0.33
N THR A 133 12.80 1.80 0.07
CA THR A 133 13.05 0.64 -0.79
C THR A 133 11.76 -0.11 -1.13
N PHE A 134 10.84 -0.24 -0.17
CA PHE A 134 9.53 -0.83 -0.39
C PHE A 134 8.74 -0.07 -1.46
N GLU A 135 8.72 1.26 -1.37
CA GLU A 135 8.10 2.11 -2.38
C GLU A 135 8.73 1.90 -3.76
N ASP A 136 10.07 1.93 -3.86
CA ASP A 136 10.73 1.73 -5.15
C ASP A 136 10.46 0.36 -5.79
N ILE A 137 10.27 -0.69 -4.99
CA ILE A 137 9.97 -2.05 -5.49
C ILE A 137 8.50 -2.18 -5.92
N PHE A 138 7.57 -1.71 -5.08
CA PHE A 138 6.14 -2.00 -5.27
C PHE A 138 5.36 -0.91 -6.01
N SER A 139 5.84 0.33 -6.08
CA SER A 139 5.10 1.46 -6.66
C SER A 139 4.58 1.19 -8.08
N ASN A 140 5.42 0.60 -8.94
CA ASN A 140 5.02 0.25 -10.31
C ASN A 140 4.08 -0.96 -10.38
N LEU A 141 4.27 -1.95 -9.51
CA LEU A 141 3.38 -3.12 -9.45
C LEU A 141 1.97 -2.71 -9.03
N ILE A 142 1.87 -1.82 -8.05
CA ILE A 142 0.59 -1.29 -7.61
C ILE A 142 -0.03 -0.37 -8.66
N LEU A 143 0.77 0.41 -9.42
CA LEU A 143 0.25 1.18 -10.55
C LEU A 143 -0.47 0.29 -11.57
N ILE A 144 0.12 -0.85 -11.93
CA ILE A 144 -0.49 -1.79 -12.89
C ILE A 144 -1.85 -2.28 -12.38
N ILE A 145 -1.95 -2.60 -11.09
CA ILE A 145 -3.20 -3.05 -10.46
C ILE A 145 -4.24 -1.94 -10.46
N VAL A 146 -3.86 -0.73 -10.00
CA VAL A 146 -4.75 0.43 -9.97
C VAL A 146 -5.26 0.78 -11.37
N PHE A 147 -4.40 0.71 -12.38
CA PHE A 147 -4.79 0.97 -13.77
C PHE A 147 -5.74 -0.11 -14.31
N ASN A 148 -5.46 -1.38 -14.02
CA ASN A 148 -6.32 -2.50 -14.37
C ASN A 148 -7.72 -2.34 -13.74
N ASP A 149 -7.77 -2.02 -12.45
CA ASP A 149 -9.00 -1.75 -11.69
C ASP A 149 -9.80 -0.59 -12.30
N PHE A 150 -9.15 0.53 -12.63
CA PHE A 150 -9.81 1.65 -13.30
C PHE A 150 -10.35 1.27 -14.68
N CYS A 151 -9.62 0.45 -15.45
CA CYS A 151 -10.11 -0.04 -16.74
C CYS A 151 -11.36 -0.91 -16.57
N PHE A 152 -11.38 -1.83 -15.61
CA PHE A 152 -12.56 -2.67 -15.34
C PHE A 152 -13.76 -1.83 -14.90
N VAL A 153 -13.57 -0.87 -13.98
CA VAL A 153 -14.64 0.03 -13.55
C VAL A 153 -15.18 0.85 -14.74
N SER A 154 -14.29 1.28 -15.64
CA SER A 154 -14.67 2.00 -16.86
C SER A 154 -15.55 1.16 -17.77
N LEU A 155 -15.18 -0.10 -18.01
CA LEU A 155 -15.96 -1.03 -18.84
C LEU A 155 -17.34 -1.29 -18.25
N ILE A 156 -17.41 -1.60 -16.94
CA ILE A 156 -18.70 -1.79 -16.25
C ILE A 156 -19.57 -0.54 -16.37
N THR A 157 -18.98 0.65 -16.25
CA THR A 157 -19.70 1.92 -16.37
C THR A 157 -20.24 2.12 -17.79
N MET A 158 -19.47 1.77 -18.82
CA MET A 158 -19.93 1.81 -20.22
C MET A 158 -21.06 0.81 -20.46
N ASP A 159 -20.94 -0.42 -19.95
CA ASP A 159 -21.98 -1.44 -20.09
C ASP A 159 -23.31 -0.98 -19.43
N ILE A 160 -23.24 -0.37 -18.24
CA ILE A 160 -24.42 0.22 -17.57
C ILE A 160 -25.11 1.27 -18.45
N MET A 161 -24.34 2.05 -19.22
CA MET A 161 -24.86 3.17 -20.02
C MET A 161 -25.42 2.74 -21.37
N TYR A 162 -24.80 1.76 -22.02
CA TYR A 162 -25.09 1.44 -23.42
C TYR A 162 -25.69 0.06 -23.65
N GLU A 163 -25.63 -0.86 -22.68
CA GLU A 163 -26.25 -2.18 -22.81
C GLU A 163 -27.68 -2.16 -22.25
N PRO A 164 -28.73 -2.12 -23.10
CA PRO A 164 -30.12 -1.97 -22.65
C PRO A 164 -30.62 -3.16 -21.82
N LYS A 165 -29.95 -4.32 -21.91
CA LYS A 165 -30.24 -5.52 -21.11
C LYS A 165 -29.29 -5.72 -19.93
N TRP A 166 -28.46 -4.73 -19.62
CA TRP A 166 -27.48 -4.83 -18.54
C TRP A 166 -28.09 -5.31 -17.22
N THR A 167 -29.24 -4.75 -16.85
CA THR A 167 -29.96 -5.10 -15.62
C THR A 167 -30.42 -6.56 -15.58
N SER A 168 -30.71 -7.17 -16.73
CA SER A 168 -31.10 -8.60 -16.78
C SER A 168 -29.90 -9.54 -16.84
N GLU A 169 -28.76 -9.08 -17.36
CA GLU A 169 -27.60 -9.94 -17.65
C GLU A 169 -26.50 -9.82 -16.58
N PHE A 170 -26.22 -8.61 -16.07
CA PHE A 170 -25.01 -8.32 -15.28
C PHE A 170 -25.28 -7.73 -13.88
N LEU A 171 -26.55 -7.60 -13.47
CA LEU A 171 -26.95 -6.93 -12.22
C LEU A 171 -26.33 -7.51 -10.95
N LEU A 172 -26.02 -8.80 -10.91
CA LEU A 172 -25.39 -9.44 -9.75
C LEU A 172 -23.85 -9.41 -9.83
N GLU A 173 -23.29 -9.52 -11.04
CA GLU A 173 -21.86 -9.61 -11.28
C GLU A 173 -21.18 -8.23 -11.15
N SER A 174 -21.72 -7.24 -11.85
CA SER A 174 -21.11 -5.90 -11.93
C SER A 174 -20.98 -5.20 -10.56
N PRO A 175 -22.02 -5.13 -9.70
CA PRO A 175 -21.88 -4.55 -8.37
C PRO A 175 -20.92 -5.33 -7.47
N ALA A 176 -20.83 -6.65 -7.62
CA ALA A 176 -19.90 -7.48 -6.85
C ALA A 176 -18.44 -7.18 -7.25
N TYR A 177 -18.16 -7.03 -8.54
CA TYR A 177 -16.84 -6.61 -9.03
C TYR A 177 -16.49 -5.19 -8.58
N LEU A 178 -17.43 -4.25 -8.66
CA LEU A 178 -17.21 -2.87 -8.18
C LEU A 178 -16.91 -2.83 -6.68
N LEU A 179 -17.66 -3.56 -5.86
CA LEU A 179 -17.42 -3.66 -4.42
C LEU A 179 -16.06 -4.30 -4.12
N PHE A 180 -15.68 -5.32 -4.88
CA PHE A 180 -14.39 -5.98 -4.75
C PHE A 180 -13.24 -5.01 -5.06
N ILE A 181 -13.27 -4.35 -6.22
CA ILE A 181 -12.25 -3.38 -6.65
C ILE A 181 -12.13 -2.23 -5.64
N LEU A 182 -13.25 -1.60 -5.27
CA LEU A 182 -13.25 -0.51 -4.29
C LEU A 182 -12.77 -0.97 -2.91
N GLY A 183 -13.14 -2.19 -2.51
CA GLY A 183 -12.69 -2.80 -1.25
C GLY A 183 -11.17 -2.99 -1.22
N ILE A 184 -10.59 -3.53 -2.30
CA ILE A 184 -9.13 -3.72 -2.42
C ILE A 184 -8.42 -2.38 -2.44
N LEU A 185 -8.80 -1.47 -3.33
CA LEU A 185 -8.18 -0.15 -3.45
C LEU A 185 -8.27 0.62 -2.13
N GLY A 186 -9.43 0.57 -1.46
CA GLY A 186 -9.63 1.19 -0.15
C GLY A 186 -8.71 0.59 0.91
N PHE A 187 -8.59 -0.74 0.96
CA PHE A 187 -7.71 -1.42 1.92
C PHE A 187 -6.24 -1.10 1.68
N LEU A 188 -5.77 -1.15 0.42
CA LEU A 188 -4.41 -0.77 0.04
C LEU A 188 -4.11 0.68 0.43
N SER A 189 -5.05 1.59 0.18
CA SER A 189 -4.93 3.01 0.52
C SER A 189 -4.79 3.23 2.03
N ILE A 190 -5.59 2.55 2.85
CA ILE A 190 -5.51 2.64 4.31
C ILE A 190 -4.16 2.14 4.81
N CYS A 191 -3.73 0.95 4.36
CA CYS A 191 -2.45 0.37 4.77
C CYS A 191 -1.27 1.25 4.38
N ALA A 192 -1.32 1.83 3.18
CA ALA A 192 -0.28 2.71 2.66
C ALA A 192 -0.24 4.07 3.40
N ALA A 193 -1.40 4.69 3.63
CA ALA A 193 -1.51 6.01 4.26
C ALA A 193 -1.12 6.03 5.75
N ASP A 194 -1.29 4.91 6.47
CA ASP A 194 -0.96 4.84 7.90
C ASP A 194 0.57 4.84 8.15
N ILE A 195 1.39 4.44 7.18
CA ILE A 195 2.87 4.43 7.29
C ILE A 195 3.46 5.85 7.40
N PRO A 196 3.26 6.76 6.43
CA PRO A 196 3.78 8.13 6.51
C PRO A 196 3.17 8.86 7.72
N LEU A 197 1.92 8.58 8.07
CA LEU A 197 1.28 9.15 9.25
C LEU A 197 1.96 8.73 10.55
N GLU A 198 2.34 7.45 10.70
CA GLU A 198 3.09 6.99 11.86
C GLU A 198 4.53 7.53 11.87
N MET A 199 5.17 7.67 10.69
CA MET A 199 6.48 8.33 10.58
C MET A 199 6.42 9.81 11.01
N MET A 200 5.38 10.55 10.63
CA MET A 200 5.14 11.92 11.09
C MET A 200 4.91 11.97 12.60
N ASN A 201 4.17 11.02 13.17
CA ASN A 201 3.98 10.96 14.62
C ASN A 201 5.30 10.77 15.38
N ILE A 202 6.21 9.94 14.87
CA ILE A 202 7.55 9.77 15.47
C ILE A 202 8.33 11.08 15.43
N LYS A 203 8.31 11.79 14.29
CA LYS A 203 8.92 13.12 14.18
C LYS A 203 8.32 14.12 15.16
N SER A 204 7.00 14.13 15.32
CA SER A 204 6.32 15.01 16.27
C SER A 204 6.78 14.76 17.70
N ILE A 205 6.90 13.49 18.12
CA ILE A 205 7.42 13.12 19.44
C ILE A 205 8.87 13.58 19.60
N LEU A 206 9.69 13.38 18.57
CA LEU A 206 11.09 13.80 18.57
C LEU A 206 11.22 15.33 18.75
N LEU A 207 10.39 16.09 18.03
CA LEU A 207 10.35 17.55 18.11
C LEU A 207 9.87 18.02 19.49
N GLU A 208 8.79 17.45 20.01
CA GLU A 208 8.24 17.78 21.33
C GLU A 208 9.29 17.54 22.44
N LYS A 209 9.99 16.40 22.38
CA LYS A 209 11.04 16.08 23.35
C LYS A 209 12.26 17.00 23.24
N MET A 210 12.64 17.44 22.04
CA MET A 210 13.69 18.45 21.88
C MET A 210 13.31 19.80 22.48
N LEU A 211 12.05 20.22 22.33
CA LEU A 211 11.57 21.50 22.86
C LEU A 211 11.38 21.50 24.38
N THR A 212 11.09 20.34 24.97
CA THR A 212 10.76 20.20 26.40
C THR A 212 11.95 19.80 27.27
N HIS A 213 13.11 19.45 26.70
CA HIS A 213 14.31 19.18 27.48
C HIS A 213 14.89 20.50 28.06
N PRO A 214 14.94 20.66 29.40
CA PRO A 214 15.52 21.84 30.01
C PRO A 214 17.01 21.92 29.67
N HIS A 215 17.48 23.13 29.36
CA HIS A 215 18.85 23.52 28.98
C HIS A 215 19.99 23.14 29.96
N GLN A 216 19.79 22.18 30.86
CA GLN A 216 20.71 21.91 31.96
C GLN A 216 21.78 20.86 31.73
N ASP A 217 21.69 20.04 30.68
CA ASP A 217 22.85 19.23 30.29
C ASP A 217 23.01 19.20 28.78
N ALA A 218 24.28 19.30 28.38
CA ALA A 218 24.72 19.37 27.01
C ALA A 218 24.09 18.22 26.20
N PHE A 219 23.23 18.59 25.25
CA PHE A 219 22.77 17.72 24.15
C PHE A 219 23.54 17.97 22.83
N PRO A 220 24.82 18.42 22.78
CA PRO A 220 25.35 19.07 21.58
C PRO A 220 25.75 18.05 20.51
N TYR A 221 25.90 16.77 20.87
CA TYR A 221 26.44 15.75 19.97
C TYR A 221 25.40 15.17 19.00
N ASN A 222 24.10 15.25 19.31
CA ASN A 222 23.03 14.67 18.49
C ASN A 222 22.05 15.69 17.89
N GLU A 223 22.09 16.96 18.30
CA GLU A 223 21.13 18.00 17.91
C GLU A 223 21.09 18.22 16.39
N LYS A 224 22.26 18.32 15.74
CA LYS A 224 22.36 18.47 14.28
C LYS A 224 21.81 17.26 13.51
N GLN A 225 22.02 16.05 14.02
CA GLN A 225 21.57 14.82 13.35
C GLN A 225 20.07 14.59 13.55
N ILE A 226 19.54 14.93 14.73
CA ILE A 226 18.10 14.94 14.99
C ILE A 226 17.41 16.01 14.13
N ALA A 227 18.01 17.19 13.98
CA ALA A 227 17.51 18.22 13.07
C ALA A 227 17.49 17.75 11.61
N LEU A 228 18.49 16.97 11.16
CA LEU A 228 18.49 16.36 9.83
C LEU A 228 17.38 15.30 9.68
N LEU A 229 17.13 14.49 10.71
CA LEU A 229 16.02 13.53 10.73
C LEU A 229 14.65 14.21 10.67
N LEU A 230 14.48 15.32 11.40
CA LEU A 230 13.26 16.13 11.35
C LEU A 230 13.05 16.75 9.96
N LYS A 231 14.14 17.15 9.29
CA LYS A 231 14.10 17.72 7.92
C LYS A 231 13.79 16.71 6.82
N LYS A 232 14.16 15.42 6.93
CA LYS A 232 13.89 14.43 5.87
C LYS A 232 12.40 14.12 5.79
N ASP A 233 11.70 14.52 4.74
CA ASP A 233 10.26 14.25 4.60
C ASP A 233 9.92 12.75 4.71
N PRO A 234 8.76 12.40 5.31
CA PRO A 234 8.31 11.02 5.37
C PRO A 234 8.10 10.48 3.96
N CYS A 235 8.55 9.26 3.69
CA CYS A 235 8.24 8.58 2.44
C CYS A 235 6.73 8.36 2.35
N VAL A 236 6.10 8.91 1.32
CA VAL A 236 4.70 8.65 1.02
C VAL A 236 4.63 7.51 0.03
N LEU A 237 3.74 6.56 0.27
CA LEU A 237 3.55 5.42 -0.60
C LEU A 237 2.61 5.77 -1.75
N THR A 238 3.00 5.40 -2.96
CA THR A 238 2.30 5.79 -4.19
C THR A 238 2.12 4.63 -5.15
N ALA A 239 1.22 4.79 -6.09
CA ALA A 239 1.19 4.02 -7.32
C ALA A 239 1.91 4.81 -8.43
N GLY A 240 3.04 4.27 -8.88
CA GLY A 240 3.82 4.80 -10.00
C GLY A 240 4.40 6.19 -9.79
N LYS A 241 4.65 6.63 -8.55
CA LYS A 241 5.08 8.00 -8.20
C LYS A 241 4.11 9.10 -8.64
N ALA A 242 2.89 8.74 -9.07
CA ALA A 242 1.89 9.67 -9.59
C ALA A 242 0.63 9.69 -8.72
N LEU A 243 0.18 8.53 -8.27
CA LEU A 243 -1.04 8.37 -7.50
C LEU A 243 -0.70 8.20 -6.02
N LEU A 244 -0.95 9.23 -5.23
CA LEU A 244 -0.71 9.22 -3.80
C LEU A 244 -1.77 8.36 -3.08
N PHE A 245 -1.34 7.36 -2.32
CA PHE A 245 -2.27 6.65 -1.43
C PHE A 245 -2.45 7.43 -0.13
N ASP A 246 -3.43 8.32 -0.13
CA ASP A 246 -3.92 8.98 1.08
C ASP A 246 -5.31 8.45 1.47
N ARG A 247 -5.85 8.96 2.58
CA ARG A 247 -7.21 8.60 3.04
C ARG A 247 -8.31 9.11 2.10
N GLY A 248 -8.00 10.07 1.22
CA GLY A 248 -8.90 10.62 0.21
C GLY A 248 -8.86 9.87 -1.12
N PHE A 249 -7.90 8.97 -1.33
CA PHE A 249 -7.67 8.29 -2.60
C PHE A 249 -8.93 7.62 -3.15
N LEU A 250 -9.66 6.89 -2.30
CA LEU A 250 -10.91 6.23 -2.72
C LEU A 250 -11.97 7.25 -3.17
N LEU A 251 -12.08 8.39 -2.49
CA LEU A 251 -13.02 9.44 -2.87
C LEU A 251 -12.62 10.08 -4.22
N HIS A 252 -11.33 10.31 -4.43
CA HIS A 252 -10.81 10.79 -5.71
C HIS A 252 -11.07 9.77 -6.83
N ALA A 253 -10.87 8.48 -6.58
CA ALA A 253 -11.16 7.41 -7.53
C ALA A 253 -12.65 7.37 -7.90
N VAL A 254 -13.56 7.41 -6.91
CA VAL A 254 -15.01 7.45 -7.17
C VAL A 254 -15.40 8.70 -7.95
N THR A 255 -14.83 9.86 -7.61
CA THR A 255 -15.09 11.12 -8.32
C THR A 255 -14.62 11.05 -9.77
N ALA A 256 -13.45 10.46 -10.02
CA ALA A 256 -12.91 10.25 -11.36
C ALA A 256 -13.82 9.33 -12.20
N VAL A 257 -14.31 8.24 -11.61
CA VAL A 257 -15.25 7.32 -12.27
C VAL A 257 -16.56 8.02 -12.61
N ILE A 258 -17.14 8.80 -11.69
CA ILE A 258 -18.36 9.58 -11.96
C ILE A 258 -18.12 10.61 -13.06
N ALA A 259 -17.01 11.34 -13.01
CA ALA A 259 -16.67 12.33 -14.04
C ALA A 259 -16.50 11.66 -15.42
N GLN A 260 -15.83 10.52 -15.47
CA GLN A 260 -15.69 9.72 -16.69
C GLN A 260 -17.05 9.27 -17.22
N ALA A 261 -17.93 8.77 -16.35
CA ALA A 261 -19.29 8.37 -16.69
C ALA A 261 -20.06 9.53 -17.36
N VAL A 262 -20.01 10.73 -16.76
CA VAL A 262 -20.67 11.93 -17.31
C VAL A 262 -20.11 12.31 -18.68
N VAL A 263 -18.79 12.29 -18.85
CA VAL A 263 -18.14 12.62 -20.14
C VAL A 263 -18.54 11.62 -21.22
N ILE A 264 -18.53 10.32 -20.91
CA ILE A 264 -18.94 9.27 -21.84
C ILE A 264 -20.39 9.47 -22.27
N TYR A 265 -21.30 9.69 -21.31
CA TYR A 265 -22.72 9.96 -21.60
C TYR A 265 -22.91 11.17 -22.52
N GLN A 266 -22.16 12.26 -22.29
CA GLN A 266 -22.20 13.45 -23.15
C GLN A 266 -21.67 13.18 -24.56
N LEU A 267 -20.59 12.41 -24.70
CA LEU A 267 -20.03 12.05 -26.00
C LEU A 267 -20.99 11.17 -26.80
N GLY A 268 -21.57 10.13 -26.19
CA GLY A 268 -22.51 9.24 -26.89
C GLY A 268 -23.85 9.90 -27.24
N SER A 269 -24.31 10.86 -26.45
CA SER A 269 -25.52 11.64 -26.80
C SER A 269 -25.27 12.67 -27.91
N SER A 270 -24.02 13.11 -28.08
CA SER A 270 -23.62 14.02 -29.17
C SER A 270 -23.50 13.32 -30.53
N GLU A 271 -23.28 12.00 -30.58
CA GLU A 271 -23.26 11.20 -31.81
C GLU A 271 -24.67 10.76 -32.26
N ALA A 272 -25.70 10.98 -31.43
CA ALA A 272 -27.09 10.65 -31.72
C ALA A 272 -27.88 11.79 -32.43
N ILE A 273 -27.18 12.81 -32.94
CA ILE A 273 -27.72 13.91 -33.77
C ILE A 273 -27.06 13.86 -35.15
#